data_AF-A0A366IA02-F1
#
_entry.id   AF-A0A366IA02-F1
#
_cell.length_a   1.000
_cell.length_b   1.000
_cell.length_c   1.000
_cell.angle_alpha   90.00
_cell.angle_beta   90.00
_cell.angle_gamma   90.00
#
_symmetry.space_group_name_H-M   'P 1'
#
loop_
_entity.id
_entity.type
_entity.pdbx_description
1 polymer ?
#
loop_
_entity_poly.entity_id
_entity_poly.type
_entity_poly.pdbx_seq_one_letter_code
_entity_poly.pdbx_strand_id
1 'polypeptide(L)'
;MEAIPDNRAKDAPLTNAEIGRDYCNKLFKIEEDLKELPGNERYTKRLELEKPVLDAFWCWLESLNVLNGSSLAKAVNYAKNQKPYMENYLLDGRCSISNNLAENSIRPFAIGRKNWLFADTTKGADASAAIYSIVETAKANNLNVFTYLEYLLMYMPDTDYQGDPEALEDLMPWSENVKSVCGK
;
A
#
# COMPACT_ATOMS: atom_id res chain seq x y z
N MET A 1 13.67 -9.82 -12.80
CA MET A 1 13.10 -11.03 -12.21
C MET A 1 13.17 -12.10 -13.28
N GLU A 2 13.95 -13.16 -13.04
CA GLU A 2 13.92 -14.34 -13.91
C GLU A 2 12.57 -15.06 -13.68
N ALA A 3 11.85 -15.36 -14.76
CA ALA A 3 10.57 -16.04 -14.69
C ALA A 3 10.76 -17.53 -14.35
N ILE A 4 9.77 -18.14 -13.69
CA ILE A 4 9.74 -19.59 -13.48
C ILE A 4 9.58 -20.25 -14.87
N PRO A 5 10.49 -21.15 -15.30
CA PRO A 5 10.40 -21.77 -16.61
C PRO A 5 9.16 -22.66 -16.74
N ASP A 6 8.41 -22.50 -17.84
CA ASP A 6 7.11 -23.14 -18.10
C ASP A 6 7.19 -24.60 -18.59
N ASN A 7 8.38 -25.11 -18.88
CA ASN A 7 8.55 -26.46 -19.41
C ASN A 7 8.66 -27.49 -18.28
N ARG A 8 7.53 -28.10 -17.88
CA ARG A 8 7.54 -29.18 -16.88
C ARG A 8 6.66 -30.39 -17.25
N ALA A 9 7.13 -31.57 -16.85
CA ALA A 9 6.35 -32.80 -16.89
C ALA A 9 5.20 -32.75 -15.86
N LYS A 10 4.03 -33.30 -16.23
CA LYS A 10 2.76 -33.17 -15.48
C LYS A 10 2.79 -33.67 -14.02
N ASP A 11 3.77 -34.50 -13.65
CA ASP A 11 3.81 -35.18 -12.35
C ASP A 11 5.07 -34.83 -11.51
N ALA A 12 5.84 -33.81 -11.91
CA ALA A 12 7.02 -33.41 -11.15
C ALA A 12 6.63 -32.68 -9.84
N PRO A 13 7.28 -32.98 -8.70
CA PRO A 13 7.00 -32.31 -7.43
C PRO A 13 7.31 -30.81 -7.52
N LEU A 14 6.46 -29.96 -6.94
CA LEU A 14 6.64 -28.49 -6.98
C LEU A 14 8.04 -28.06 -6.52
N THR A 15 8.63 -27.11 -7.24
CA THR A 15 9.86 -26.43 -6.83
C THR A 15 9.58 -25.51 -5.65
N ASN A 16 10.63 -25.16 -4.89
CA ASN A 16 10.50 -24.19 -3.80
C ASN A 16 9.95 -22.83 -4.26
N ALA A 17 10.26 -22.42 -5.49
CA ALA A 17 9.73 -21.18 -6.06
C ALA A 17 8.22 -21.24 -6.30
N GLU A 18 7.72 -22.38 -6.84
CA GLU A 18 6.29 -22.59 -7.03
C GLU A 18 5.55 -22.70 -5.70
N ILE A 19 6.12 -23.42 -4.72
CA ILE A 19 5.51 -23.51 -3.38
C ILE A 19 5.38 -22.12 -2.76
N GLY A 20 6.42 -21.30 -2.82
CA GLY A 20 6.38 -19.93 -2.32
C GLY A 20 5.34 -19.06 -3.03
N ARG A 21 5.26 -19.16 -4.36
CA ARG A 21 4.22 -18.49 -5.17
C ARG A 21 2.82 -18.95 -4.76
N ASP A 22 2.62 -20.23 -4.53
CA ASP A 22 1.31 -20.80 -4.23
C ASP A 22 0.82 -20.35 -2.83
N TYR A 23 1.72 -20.17 -1.85
CA TYR A 23 1.39 -19.48 -0.60
C TYR A 23 0.91 -18.04 -0.83
N CYS A 24 1.63 -17.26 -1.63
CA CYS A 24 1.22 -15.89 -1.97
C CYS A 24 -0.15 -15.88 -2.68
N ASN A 25 -0.34 -16.74 -3.68
CA ASN A 25 -1.61 -16.86 -4.40
C ASN A 25 -2.77 -17.19 -3.46
N LYS A 26 -2.56 -18.09 -2.50
CA LYS A 26 -3.56 -18.44 -1.50
C LYS A 26 -3.95 -17.24 -0.64
N LEU A 27 -2.99 -16.45 -0.18
CA LEU A 27 -3.26 -15.21 0.58
C LEU A 27 -4.05 -14.20 -0.25
N PHE A 28 -3.63 -13.92 -1.48
CA PHE A 28 -4.36 -13.00 -2.36
C PHE A 28 -5.76 -13.48 -2.72
N LYS A 29 -5.97 -14.80 -2.81
CA LYS A 29 -7.29 -15.36 -3.05
C LYS A 29 -8.22 -15.13 -1.85
N ILE A 30 -7.71 -15.30 -0.62
CA ILE A 30 -8.47 -14.98 0.59
C ILE A 30 -8.80 -13.48 0.61
N GLU A 31 -7.82 -12.60 0.37
CA GLU A 31 -8.05 -11.14 0.33
C GLU A 31 -9.12 -10.71 -0.70
N GLU A 32 -9.19 -11.39 -1.85
CA GLU A 32 -10.24 -11.14 -2.85
C GLU A 32 -11.64 -11.42 -2.27
N ASP A 33 -11.78 -12.51 -1.52
CA ASP A 33 -13.05 -12.89 -0.90
C ASP A 33 -13.41 -11.97 0.29
N LEU A 34 -12.42 -11.33 0.93
CA LEU A 34 -12.61 -10.41 2.07
C LEU A 34 -12.75 -8.93 1.67
N LYS A 35 -12.60 -8.60 0.38
CA LYS A 35 -12.44 -7.22 -0.12
C LYS A 35 -13.60 -6.28 0.21
N GLU A 36 -14.83 -6.79 0.24
CA GLU A 36 -16.04 -5.98 0.47
C GLU A 36 -16.44 -5.93 1.96
N LEU A 37 -15.73 -6.66 2.83
CA LEU A 37 -16.02 -6.65 4.27
C LEU A 37 -15.56 -5.35 4.93
N PRO A 38 -16.26 -4.88 5.97
CA PRO A 38 -15.80 -3.76 6.78
C PRO A 38 -14.52 -4.13 7.54
N GLY A 39 -13.73 -3.12 7.93
CA GLY A 39 -12.38 -3.34 8.48
C GLY A 39 -12.33 -4.21 9.74
N ASN A 40 -13.33 -4.12 10.61
CA ASN A 40 -13.44 -4.96 11.80
C ASN A 40 -13.68 -6.44 11.46
N GLU A 41 -14.60 -6.73 10.54
CA GLU A 41 -14.90 -8.11 10.11
C GLU A 41 -13.73 -8.69 9.31
N ARG A 42 -13.13 -7.88 8.43
CA ARG A 42 -11.94 -8.25 7.69
C ARG A 42 -10.80 -8.63 8.63
N TYR A 43 -10.55 -7.83 9.67
CA TYR A 43 -9.55 -8.14 10.69
C TYR A 43 -9.75 -9.52 11.31
N THR A 44 -10.96 -9.82 11.78
CA THR A 44 -11.27 -11.13 12.39
C THR A 44 -11.09 -12.26 11.37
N LYS A 45 -11.58 -12.09 10.13
CA LYS A 45 -11.45 -13.10 9.09
C LYS A 45 -10.01 -13.36 8.65
N ARG A 46 -9.16 -12.33 8.62
CA ARG A 46 -7.72 -12.50 8.35
C ARG A 46 -7.05 -13.35 9.42
N LEU A 47 -7.35 -13.12 10.69
CA LEU A 47 -6.82 -13.94 11.77
C LEU A 47 -7.30 -15.40 11.70
N GLU A 48 -8.53 -15.65 11.25
CA GLU A 48 -9.06 -17.00 11.07
C GLU A 48 -8.47 -17.72 9.84
N LEU A 49 -8.31 -17.02 8.72
CA LEU A 49 -8.02 -17.63 7.41
C LEU A 49 -6.57 -17.45 6.95
N GLU A 50 -5.98 -16.27 7.14
CA GLU A 50 -4.66 -15.93 6.61
C GLU A 50 -3.55 -16.22 7.60
N LYS A 51 -3.78 -15.99 8.90
CA LYS A 51 -2.76 -16.25 9.92
C LYS A 51 -2.25 -17.70 9.89
N PRO A 52 -3.11 -18.74 9.77
CA PRO A 52 -2.64 -20.11 9.62
C PRO A 52 -1.83 -20.35 8.33
N VAL A 53 -2.13 -19.62 7.25
CA VAL A 53 -1.40 -19.71 5.98
C VAL A 53 -0.02 -19.08 6.11
N LEU A 54 0.09 -17.93 6.78
CA LEU A 54 1.35 -17.28 7.09
C LEU A 54 2.22 -18.13 8.01
N ASP A 55 1.64 -18.71 9.06
CA ASP A 55 2.36 -19.60 9.96
C ASP A 55 2.90 -20.83 9.21
N ALA A 56 2.08 -21.44 8.35
CA ALA A 56 2.53 -22.53 7.48
C ALA A 56 3.65 -22.09 6.51
N PHE A 57 3.53 -20.90 5.91
CA PHE A 57 4.57 -20.32 5.06
C PHE A 57 5.89 -20.14 5.82
N TRP A 58 5.86 -19.61 7.05
CA TRP A 58 7.07 -19.42 7.85
C TRP A 58 7.70 -20.75 8.26
N CYS A 59 6.90 -21.72 8.71
CA CYS A 59 7.39 -23.07 9.00
C CYS A 59 8.04 -23.71 7.78
N TRP A 60 7.41 -23.58 6.61
CA TRP A 60 7.98 -24.06 5.35
C TRP A 60 9.29 -23.35 5.02
N LEU A 61 9.33 -22.02 5.08
CA LEU A 61 10.51 -21.21 4.77
C LEU A 61 11.69 -21.50 5.71
N GLU A 62 11.41 -21.78 6.98
CA GLU A 62 12.40 -22.18 7.98
C GLU A 62 12.95 -23.60 7.76
N SER A 63 12.15 -24.50 7.17
CA SER A 63 12.57 -25.87 6.82
C SER A 63 13.50 -25.96 5.60
N LEU A 64 13.62 -24.89 4.82
CA LEU A 64 14.40 -24.89 3.58
C LEU A 64 15.91 -24.91 3.84
N ASN A 65 16.58 -25.96 3.36
CA ASN A 65 18.04 -26.02 3.26
C ASN A 65 18.50 -25.41 1.94
N VAL A 66 18.88 -24.13 1.96
CA VAL A 66 19.29 -23.36 0.78
C VAL A 66 20.82 -23.31 0.64
N LEU A 67 21.31 -23.40 -0.60
CA LEU A 67 22.72 -23.23 -0.90
C LEU A 67 23.12 -21.76 -0.73
N ASN A 68 24.15 -21.49 0.07
CA ASN A 68 24.69 -20.15 0.27
C ASN A 68 25.07 -19.48 -1.06
N GLY A 69 24.65 -18.23 -1.24
CA GLY A 69 24.92 -17.44 -2.45
C GLY A 69 23.92 -17.65 -3.60
N SER A 70 23.04 -18.65 -3.52
CA SER A 70 21.99 -18.87 -4.52
C SER A 70 20.93 -17.75 -4.54
N SER A 71 20.23 -17.59 -5.66
CA SER A 71 19.06 -16.70 -5.77
C SER A 71 17.97 -17.05 -4.75
N LEU A 72 17.73 -18.34 -4.51
CA LEU A 72 16.80 -18.81 -3.49
C LEU A 72 17.24 -18.42 -2.07
N ALA A 73 18.54 -18.54 -1.74
CA ALA A 73 19.05 -18.12 -0.44
C ALA A 73 18.87 -16.61 -0.22
N LYS A 74 19.08 -15.78 -1.26
CA LYS A 74 18.80 -14.34 -1.19
C LYS A 74 17.31 -14.07 -0.91
N ALA A 75 16.40 -14.77 -1.59
CA ALA A 75 14.96 -14.62 -1.39
C ALA A 75 14.52 -15.06 0.03
N VAL A 76 15.01 -16.21 0.52
CA VAL A 76 14.71 -16.70 1.88
C VAL A 76 15.21 -15.74 2.94
N ASN A 77 16.45 -15.25 2.82
CA ASN A 77 17.01 -14.28 3.78
C ASN A 77 16.24 -12.97 3.75
N TYR A 78 15.85 -12.50 2.56
CA TYR A 78 15.02 -11.31 2.43
C TYR A 78 13.67 -11.49 3.14
N ALA A 79 12.96 -12.59 2.88
CA ALA A 79 11.68 -12.88 3.53
C ALA A 79 11.80 -12.95 5.07
N LYS A 80 12.85 -13.61 5.59
CA LYS A 80 13.13 -13.67 7.04
C LYS A 80 13.32 -12.29 7.65
N ASN A 81 14.06 -11.40 6.98
CA ASN A 81 14.26 -10.02 7.44
C ASN A 81 12.98 -9.19 7.41
N GLN A 82 12.02 -9.53 6.54
CA GLN A 82 10.73 -8.84 6.44
C GLN A 82 9.65 -9.41 7.35
N LYS A 83 9.85 -10.59 7.97
CA LYS A 83 8.90 -11.22 8.90
C LYS A 83 8.28 -10.26 9.93
N PRO A 84 9.02 -9.37 10.63
CA PRO A 84 8.41 -8.45 11.61
C PRO A 84 7.46 -7.41 10.99
N TYR A 85 7.54 -7.16 9.68
CA TYR A 85 6.72 -6.15 8.99
C TYR A 85 5.63 -6.77 8.13
N MET A 86 5.87 -7.97 7.59
CA MET A 86 5.00 -8.62 6.63
C MET A 86 3.60 -8.91 7.18
N GLU A 87 3.48 -9.09 8.50
CA GLU A 87 2.21 -9.37 9.18
C GLU A 87 1.53 -8.10 9.72
N ASN A 88 2.11 -6.90 9.56
CA ASN A 88 1.54 -5.68 10.14
C ASN A 88 0.14 -5.34 9.59
N TYR A 89 -0.18 -5.77 8.37
CA TYR A 89 -1.53 -5.58 7.80
C TYR A 89 -2.60 -6.41 8.53
N LEU A 90 -2.21 -7.41 9.33
CA LEU A 90 -3.12 -8.15 10.21
C LEU A 90 -3.51 -7.34 11.45
N LEU A 91 -2.77 -6.28 11.80
CA LEU A 91 -3.07 -5.46 12.99
C LEU A 91 -4.30 -4.57 12.81
N ASP A 92 -4.66 -4.25 11.56
CA ASP A 92 -5.80 -3.42 11.21
C ASP A 92 -6.39 -3.88 9.87
N GLY A 93 -7.66 -4.26 9.85
CA GLY A 93 -8.33 -4.72 8.62
C GLY A 93 -8.50 -3.64 7.54
N ARG A 94 -8.22 -2.37 7.84
CA ARG A 94 -8.16 -1.29 6.85
C ARG A 94 -6.86 -1.30 6.05
N CYS A 95 -5.81 -1.94 6.56
CA CYS A 95 -4.53 -2.06 5.86
C CYS A 95 -4.65 -2.98 4.64
N SER A 96 -3.97 -2.61 3.55
CA SER A 96 -3.81 -3.46 2.37
C SER A 96 -2.67 -4.45 2.59
N ILE A 97 -2.86 -5.70 2.14
CA ILE A 97 -1.80 -6.73 2.12
C ILE A 97 -0.60 -6.33 1.24
N SER A 98 -0.83 -5.46 0.24
CA SER A 98 0.19 -5.02 -0.71
C SER A 98 0.32 -3.50 -0.73
N ASN A 99 1.52 -3.03 -1.06
CA ASN A 99 1.82 -1.61 -1.25
C ASN A 99 1.46 -1.10 -2.65
N ASN A 100 0.84 -1.92 -3.51
CA ASN A 100 0.52 -1.60 -4.91
C ASN A 100 -0.24 -0.27 -5.05
N LEU A 101 -1.17 0.03 -4.14
CA LEU A 101 -1.91 1.29 -4.15
C LEU A 101 -0.96 2.48 -3.96
N ALA A 102 -0.09 2.42 -2.95
CA ALA A 102 0.89 3.46 -2.67
C ALA A 102 1.89 3.62 -3.83
N GLU A 103 2.37 2.51 -4.40
CA GLU A 103 3.26 2.53 -5.58
C GLU A 103 2.59 3.16 -6.80
N ASN A 104 1.31 2.86 -7.03
CA ASN A 104 0.53 3.46 -8.11
C ASN A 104 0.33 4.96 -7.90
N SER A 105 0.02 5.40 -6.67
CA SER A 105 -0.17 6.81 -6.34
C SER A 105 1.12 7.64 -6.44
N ILE A 106 2.27 7.08 -6.06
CA ILE A 106 3.55 7.82 -6.13
C ILE A 106 4.19 7.80 -7.53
N ARG A 107 3.79 6.87 -8.40
CA ARG A 107 4.39 6.69 -9.74
C ARG A 107 4.37 7.97 -10.59
N PRO A 108 3.28 8.75 -10.70
CA PRO A 108 3.27 9.99 -11.47
C PRO A 108 4.31 10.99 -10.98
N PHE A 109 4.47 11.12 -9.66
CA PHE A 109 5.49 11.97 -9.05
C PHE A 109 6.90 11.47 -9.38
N ALA A 110 7.16 10.16 -9.24
CA ALA A 110 8.46 9.59 -9.54
C ALA A 110 8.89 9.80 -11.01
N ILE A 111 7.94 9.67 -11.94
CA ILE A 111 8.15 9.95 -13.37
C ILE A 111 8.37 11.45 -13.59
N GLY A 112 7.55 12.31 -12.99
CA GLY A 112 7.69 13.77 -13.07
C GLY A 112 9.06 14.25 -12.58
N ARG A 113 9.47 13.81 -11.39
CA ARG A 113 10.77 14.14 -10.78
C ARG A 113 11.94 13.81 -11.70
N LYS A 114 11.90 12.69 -12.43
CA LYS A 114 12.94 12.33 -13.40
C LYS A 114 13.06 13.34 -14.55
N ASN A 115 11.97 14.03 -14.88
CA ASN A 115 11.89 14.98 -16.00
C ASN A 115 12.00 16.46 -15.57
N TRP A 116 11.95 16.76 -14.27
CA TRP A 116 12.08 18.12 -13.75
C TRP A 116 13.55 18.50 -13.56
N LEU A 117 14.12 19.16 -14.57
CA LEU A 117 15.55 19.51 -14.65
C LEU A 117 16.10 20.36 -13.49
N PHE A 118 15.24 20.98 -12.68
CA PHE A 118 15.62 21.89 -11.60
C PHE A 118 15.02 21.54 -10.23
N ALA A 119 14.44 20.35 -10.08
CA ALA A 119 13.85 19.88 -8.83
C ALA A 119 14.85 19.11 -7.95
N ASP A 120 15.86 19.82 -7.42
CA ASP A 120 17.00 19.20 -6.71
C ASP A 120 17.29 19.80 -5.32
N THR A 121 16.28 20.41 -4.69
CA THR A 121 16.43 20.97 -3.34
C THR A 121 15.54 20.24 -2.34
N THR A 122 16.02 20.10 -1.10
CA THR A 122 15.24 19.52 0.00
C THR A 122 13.93 20.28 0.23
N LYS A 123 13.99 21.62 0.23
CA LYS A 123 12.80 22.48 0.33
C LYS A 123 11.78 22.22 -0.79
N GLY A 124 12.25 22.00 -2.02
CA GLY A 124 11.38 21.65 -3.14
C GLY A 124 10.75 20.28 -3.00
N ALA A 125 11.48 19.31 -2.44
CA ALA A 125 10.95 17.99 -2.12
C ALA A 125 9.87 18.06 -1.04
N ASP A 126 10.09 18.84 0.03
CA ASP A 126 9.12 19.04 1.11
C ASP A 126 7.83 19.71 0.60
N ALA A 127 7.96 20.78 -0.19
CA ALA A 127 6.82 21.46 -0.80
C ALA A 127 6.04 20.53 -1.75
N SER A 128 6.76 19.72 -2.54
CA SER A 128 6.12 18.73 -3.42
C SER A 128 5.39 17.66 -2.61
N ALA A 129 6.00 17.13 -1.55
CA ALA A 129 5.38 16.14 -0.69
C ALA A 129 4.07 16.66 -0.08
N ALA A 130 4.05 17.91 0.38
CA ALA A 130 2.83 18.55 0.91
C ALA A 130 1.71 18.62 -0.15
N ILE A 131 2.00 19.18 -1.33
CA ILE A 131 1.00 19.34 -2.40
C ILE A 131 0.49 17.98 -2.90
N TYR A 132 1.37 17.01 -3.15
CA TYR A 132 0.95 15.69 -3.60
C TYR A 132 0.14 14.95 -2.54
N SER A 133 0.45 15.15 -1.24
CA SER A 133 -0.37 14.59 -0.17
C SER A 133 -1.79 15.15 -0.18
N ILE A 134 -1.95 16.47 -0.36
CA ILE A 134 -3.27 17.12 -0.49
C ILE A 134 -4.02 16.57 -1.72
N VAL A 135 -3.34 16.49 -2.86
CA VAL A 135 -3.92 15.99 -4.12
C VAL A 135 -4.36 14.53 -4.02
N GLU A 136 -3.51 13.65 -3.50
CA GLU A 136 -3.85 12.22 -3.36
C GLU A 136 -4.94 12.01 -2.31
N THR A 137 -4.96 12.79 -1.23
CA THR A 137 -6.05 12.74 -0.23
C THR A 137 -7.38 13.21 -0.82
N ALA A 138 -7.37 14.27 -1.64
CA ALA A 138 -8.58 14.73 -2.33
C ALA A 138 -9.13 13.66 -3.30
N LYS A 139 -8.25 13.01 -4.06
CA LYS A 139 -8.63 11.88 -4.94
C LYS A 139 -9.20 10.71 -4.16
N ALA A 140 -8.58 10.35 -3.03
CA ALA A 140 -9.04 9.27 -2.16
C ALA A 140 -10.45 9.54 -1.57
N ASN A 141 -10.81 10.82 -1.41
CA ASN A 141 -12.13 11.27 -0.97
C ASN A 141 -13.12 11.56 -2.13
N ASN A 142 -12.78 11.17 -3.36
CA ASN A 142 -13.60 11.37 -4.57
C ASN A 142 -13.89 12.84 -4.90
N LEU A 143 -12.98 13.75 -4.57
CA LEU A 143 -13.10 15.17 -4.91
C LEU A 143 -12.50 15.50 -6.29
N ASN A 144 -13.02 16.55 -6.92
CA ASN A 144 -12.32 17.23 -7.99
C ASN A 144 -11.14 18.03 -7.38
N VAL A 145 -9.94 17.64 -7.78
CA VAL A 145 -8.69 18.18 -7.22
C VAL A 145 -8.56 19.68 -7.45
N PHE A 146 -8.95 20.17 -8.64
CA PHE A 146 -8.80 21.58 -8.97
C PHE A 146 -9.69 22.45 -8.08
N THR A 147 -10.98 22.10 -7.99
CA THR A 147 -11.94 22.85 -7.17
C THR A 147 -11.61 22.76 -5.69
N TYR A 148 -11.06 21.63 -5.23
CA TYR A 148 -10.63 21.50 -3.83
C TYR A 148 -9.41 22.39 -3.50
N LEU A 149 -8.42 22.46 -4.40
CA LEU A 149 -7.29 23.38 -4.22
C LEU A 149 -7.76 24.85 -4.23
N GLU A 150 -8.68 25.20 -5.12
CA GLU A 150 -9.29 26.54 -5.14
C GLU A 150 -10.03 26.84 -3.83
N TYR A 151 -10.84 25.90 -3.35
CA TYR A 151 -11.56 26.01 -2.07
C TYR A 151 -10.59 26.25 -0.90
N LEU A 152 -9.53 25.45 -0.78
CA LEU A 152 -8.53 25.64 0.26
C LEU A 152 -7.86 27.02 0.17
N LEU A 153 -7.44 27.44 -1.02
CA LEU A 153 -6.78 28.74 -1.21
C LEU A 153 -7.71 29.93 -0.94
N MET A 154 -9.02 29.77 -1.13
CA MET A 154 -10.00 30.81 -0.90
C MET A 154 -10.40 30.94 0.57
N TYR A 155 -10.58 29.82 1.28
CA TYR A 155 -11.14 29.83 2.64
C TYR A 155 -10.11 29.65 3.75
N MET A 156 -9.01 28.92 3.51
CA MET A 156 -8.00 28.68 4.54
C MET A 156 -7.36 29.97 5.10
N PRO A 157 -7.03 31.00 4.31
CA PRO A 157 -6.45 32.23 4.84
C PRO A 157 -7.35 32.96 5.85
N ASP A 158 -8.67 32.78 5.74
CA ASP A 158 -9.66 33.40 6.62
C ASP A 158 -9.96 32.54 7.88
N THR A 159 -9.39 31.33 7.97
CA THR A 159 -9.51 30.48 9.17
C THR A 159 -8.43 30.83 10.20
N ASP A 160 -8.81 30.94 11.48
CA ASP A 160 -7.87 31.06 12.59
C ASP A 160 -7.28 29.70 12.98
N TYR A 161 -6.70 28.97 12.01
CA TYR A 161 -6.16 27.63 12.24
C TYR A 161 -4.97 27.61 13.21
N GLN A 162 -4.38 28.77 13.52
CA GLN A 162 -3.27 28.89 14.49
C GLN A 162 -3.80 28.98 15.92
N GLY A 163 -4.91 29.70 16.16
CA GLY A 163 -5.58 29.78 17.45
C GLY A 163 -6.57 28.63 17.70
N ASP A 164 -7.19 28.12 16.64
CA ASP A 164 -8.18 27.04 16.65
C ASP A 164 -7.91 26.04 15.53
N PRO A 165 -7.07 25.02 15.76
CA PRO A 165 -6.78 23.98 14.78
C PRO A 165 -8.00 23.17 14.33
N GLU A 166 -9.07 23.11 15.14
CA GLU A 166 -10.29 22.38 14.79
C GLU A 166 -11.06 23.07 13.65
N ALA A 167 -10.84 24.37 13.43
CA ALA A 167 -11.40 25.10 12.29
C ALA A 167 -10.98 24.52 10.92
N LEU A 168 -9.90 23.72 10.87
CA LEU A 168 -9.50 23.03 9.65
C LEU A 168 -10.41 21.84 9.30
N GLU A 169 -11.16 21.27 10.26
CA GLU A 169 -12.05 20.12 9.99
C GLU A 169 -13.11 20.46 8.94
N ASP A 170 -13.60 21.70 8.92
CA ASP A 170 -14.55 22.17 7.91
C ASP A 170 -13.95 22.22 6.49
N LEU A 171 -12.62 22.37 6.40
CA LEU A 171 -11.87 22.38 5.15
C LEU A 171 -11.37 20.99 4.74
N MET A 172 -11.52 19.98 5.59
CA MET A 172 -11.02 18.64 5.31
C MET A 172 -11.77 17.98 4.17
N PRO A 173 -11.11 17.07 3.41
CA PRO A 173 -11.71 16.48 2.21
C PRO A 173 -12.85 15.50 2.54
N TRP A 174 -13.00 15.10 3.81
CA TRP A 174 -14.13 14.32 4.29
C TRP A 174 -15.32 15.15 4.76
N SER A 175 -15.19 16.48 4.88
CA SER A 175 -16.25 17.36 5.38
C SER A 175 -17.44 17.38 4.41
N GLU A 176 -18.66 17.50 4.94
CA GLU A 176 -19.88 17.49 4.13
C GLU A 176 -19.93 18.70 3.18
N ASN A 177 -19.51 19.86 3.67
CA ASN A 177 -19.45 21.10 2.88
C ASN A 177 -18.48 20.95 1.70
N VAL A 178 -17.26 20.48 1.94
CA VAL A 178 -16.26 20.29 0.89
C VAL A 178 -16.74 19.24 -0.12
N LYS A 179 -17.35 18.13 0.33
CA LYS A 179 -17.92 17.12 -0.58
C LYS A 179 -19.05 17.68 -1.44
N SER A 180 -19.87 18.56 -0.90
CA SER A 180 -20.97 19.18 -1.65
C SER A 180 -20.49 20.15 -2.74
N VAL A 181 -19.41 20.90 -2.47
CA VAL A 181 -18.87 21.92 -3.37
C VAL A 181 -17.86 21.34 -4.36
N CYS A 182 -17.00 20.43 -3.90
CA CYS A 182 -15.86 19.90 -4.64
C CYS A 182 -16.03 18.43 -5.06
N GLY A 183 -17.22 17.84 -4.86
CA GLY A 183 -17.53 16.48 -5.31
C GLY A 183 -17.38 16.32 -6.82
N LYS A 184 -17.14 15.07 -7.26
CA LYS A 184 -17.13 14.71 -8.69
C LYS A 184 -18.52 14.43 -9.23
#